data_AF-A0A397JDC6-F1
#
_entry.id   AF-A0A397JDC6-F1
#
_cell.length_a   1.000
_cell.length_b   1.000
_cell.length_c   1.000
_cell.angle_alpha   90.00
_cell.angle_beta   90.00
_cell.angle_gamma   90.00
#
_symmetry.space_group_name_H-M   'P 1'
#
loop_
_entity.id
_entity.type
_entity.pdbx_description
1 polymer ?
#
loop_
_entity_poly.entity_id
_entity_poly.type
_entity_poly.pdbx_seq_one_letter_code
_entity_poly.pdbx_strand_id
1 'polypeptide(L)'
;MNFSPLWVVNGNHILKKKFENLLRSLRGTLCARVKTAIFENFSNMLPPISNVAKASEIAAWKKKLAVSNCFRKLFEKIEDDENDTYMTKIIKNV
;
A
#
# COMPACT_ATOMS: atom_id res chain seq x y z
N MET A 1 -8.85 -28.37 -37.66
CA MET A 1 -9.79 -28.53 -36.53
C MET A 1 -10.16 -27.13 -36.05
N ASN A 2 -11.40 -26.68 -36.25
CA ASN A 2 -11.88 -25.41 -35.71
C ASN A 2 -12.54 -25.69 -34.35
N PHE A 3 -11.93 -25.21 -33.28
CA PHE A 3 -12.52 -25.28 -31.94
C PHE A 3 -13.75 -24.36 -31.89
N SER A 4 -14.84 -24.84 -31.27
CA SER A 4 -16.10 -24.10 -31.19
C SER A 4 -15.89 -22.71 -30.55
N PRO A 5 -16.47 -21.62 -31.10
CA PRO A 5 -16.25 -20.25 -30.63
C PRO A 5 -16.52 -20.06 -29.13
N LEU A 6 -17.47 -20.84 -28.58
CA LEU A 6 -17.86 -20.80 -27.17
C LEU A 6 -16.73 -21.27 -26.23
N TRP A 7 -15.92 -22.25 -26.63
CA TRP A 7 -14.80 -22.75 -25.82
C TRP A 7 -13.68 -21.72 -25.72
N VAL A 8 -13.41 -21.01 -26.82
CA VAL A 8 -12.41 -19.93 -26.86
C VAL A 8 -12.87 -18.75 -26.00
N VAL A 9 -14.14 -18.33 -26.12
CA VAL A 9 -14.70 -17.23 -25.32
C VAL A 9 -14.74 -17.58 -23.83
N ASN A 10 -15.16 -18.80 -23.47
CA ASN A 10 -15.20 -19.24 -22.07
C ASN A 10 -13.79 -19.37 -21.47
N GLY A 11 -12.83 -19.91 -22.25
CA GLY A 11 -11.42 -19.97 -21.86
C GLY A 11 -10.82 -18.59 -21.59
N ASN A 12 -11.08 -17.63 -22.47
CA ASN A 12 -10.62 -16.25 -22.30
C ASN A 12 -11.22 -15.57 -21.06
N HIS A 13 -12.49 -15.84 -20.75
CA HIS A 13 -13.14 -15.32 -19.55
C HIS A 13 -12.48 -15.86 -18.27
N ILE A 14 -12.18 -17.17 -18.23
CA ILE A 14 -11.52 -17.81 -17.08
C ILE A 14 -10.10 -17.23 -16.88
N LEU A 15 -9.33 -17.09 -17.97
CA LEU A 15 -7.98 -16.52 -17.92
C LEU A 15 -8.00 -15.07 -17.41
N LYS A 16 -8.91 -14.24 -17.93
CA LYS A 16 -9.10 -12.86 -17.47
C LYS A 16 -9.39 -12.80 -15.97
N LYS A 17 -10.36 -13.60 -15.50
CA LYS A 17 -10.71 -13.66 -14.07
C LYS A 17 -9.54 -14.11 -13.20
N LYS A 18 -8.76 -15.10 -13.66
CA LYS A 18 -7.56 -15.56 -12.95
C LYS A 18 -6.50 -14.45 -12.85
N PHE A 19 -6.27 -13.73 -13.94
CA PHE A 19 -5.34 -12.61 -13.97
C PHE A 19 -5.79 -11.46 -13.04
N GLU A 20 -7.07 -11.09 -13.06
CA GLU A 20 -7.62 -10.08 -12.14
C GLU A 20 -7.46 -10.46 -10.66
N ASN A 21 -7.63 -11.75 -10.34
CA ASN A 21 -7.41 -12.26 -8.98
C ASN A 21 -5.94 -12.19 -8.58
N LEU A 22 -5.02 -12.54 -9.49
CA LEU A 22 -3.58 -12.42 -9.26
C LEU A 22 -3.19 -10.95 -9.02
N LEU A 23 -3.65 -10.03 -9.87
CA LEU A 23 -3.40 -8.60 -9.70
C LEU A 23 -3.95 -8.08 -8.37
N ARG A 24 -5.16 -8.50 -7.98
CA ARG A 24 -5.77 -8.12 -6.70
C ARG A 24 -4.95 -8.64 -5.51
N SER A 25 -4.48 -9.88 -5.58
CA SER A 25 -3.63 -10.50 -4.56
C SER A 25 -2.28 -9.78 -4.44
N LEU A 26 -1.59 -9.55 -5.55
CA LEU A 26 -0.32 -8.83 -5.60
C LEU A 26 -0.45 -7.41 -5.02
N ARG A 27 -1.51 -6.69 -5.39
CA ARG A 27 -1.82 -5.37 -4.83
C ARG A 27 -2.04 -5.42 -3.32
N GLY A 28 -2.77 -6.44 -2.84
CA GLY A 28 -3.00 -6.65 -1.41
C GLY A 28 -1.68 -6.87 -0.65
N THR A 29 -0.84 -7.78 -1.14
CA THR A 29 0.47 -8.08 -0.56
C THR A 29 1.39 -6.86 -0.56
N LEU A 30 1.51 -6.17 -1.69
CA LEU A 30 2.30 -4.94 -1.79
C LEU A 30 1.83 -3.88 -0.79
N CYS A 31 0.52 -3.66 -0.72
CA CYS A 31 -0.08 -2.69 0.21
C CYS A 31 0.21 -3.05 1.68
N ALA A 32 0.14 -4.34 2.03
CA ALA A 32 0.47 -4.80 3.37
C ALA A 32 1.94 -4.53 3.71
N ARG A 33 2.87 -4.92 2.81
CA ARG A 33 4.31 -4.73 3.02
C ARG A 33 4.69 -3.24 3.13
N VAL A 34 4.14 -2.40 2.25
CA VAL A 34 4.35 -0.94 2.32
C VAL A 34 3.81 -0.36 3.62
N LYS A 35 2.61 -0.76 4.07
CA LYS A 35 2.05 -0.30 5.36
C LYS A 35 2.95 -0.68 6.54
N THR A 36 3.44 -1.92 6.56
CA THR A 36 4.35 -2.41 7.61
C THR A 36 5.64 -1.61 7.62
N ALA A 37 6.28 -1.41 6.46
CA ALA A 37 7.53 -0.66 6.35
C ALA A 37 7.36 0.82 6.75
N ILE A 38 6.26 1.47 6.36
CA ILE A 38 5.93 2.83 6.84
C ILE A 38 5.81 2.83 8.37
N PHE A 39 5.09 1.86 8.94
CA PHE A 39 4.93 1.77 10.38
C PHE A 39 6.25 1.54 11.11
N GLU A 40 7.11 0.65 10.64
CA GLU A 40 8.43 0.41 11.24
C GLU A 40 9.30 1.67 11.29
N ASN A 41 9.27 2.50 10.22
CA ASN A 41 10.07 3.72 10.15
C ASN A 41 9.50 4.89 10.98
N PHE A 42 8.17 4.95 11.18
CA PHE A 42 7.51 6.12 11.79
C PHE A 42 6.69 5.80 13.06
N SER A 43 6.67 4.55 13.53
CA SER A 43 5.84 4.10 14.66
C SER A 43 6.05 4.94 15.91
N ASN A 44 7.30 5.30 16.21
CA ASN A 44 7.68 6.12 17.36
C ASN A 44 7.21 7.59 17.26
N MET A 45 6.91 8.10 16.06
CA MET A 45 6.46 9.47 15.82
C MET A 45 4.93 9.58 15.73
N LEU A 46 4.22 8.46 15.57
CA LEU A 46 2.78 8.44 15.43
C LEU A 46 2.09 8.35 16.79
N PRO A 47 1.09 9.22 17.07
CA PRO A 47 0.28 9.06 18.27
C PRO A 47 -0.56 7.78 18.18
N PRO A 48 -0.83 7.10 19.31
CA PRO A 48 -1.62 5.88 19.30
C PRO A 48 -3.04 6.14 18.78
N ILE A 49 -3.62 5.11 18.14
CA ILE A 49 -5.02 5.08 17.70
C ILE A 49 -5.61 3.70 18.03
N SER A 50 -6.86 3.69 18.47
CA SER A 50 -7.58 2.45 18.75
C SER A 50 -8.06 1.75 17.47
N ASN A 51 -8.02 0.41 17.44
CA ASN A 51 -8.57 -0.38 16.34
C ASN A 51 -10.11 -0.30 16.26
N VAL A 52 -10.78 0.12 17.34
CA VAL A 52 -12.25 0.33 17.37
C VAL A 52 -12.63 1.80 17.15
N ALA A 53 -11.69 2.64 16.74
CA ALA A 53 -11.92 4.06 16.50
C ALA A 53 -12.96 4.28 15.37
N LYS A 54 -13.88 5.21 15.61
CA LYS A 54 -14.87 5.64 14.63
C LYS A 54 -14.22 6.46 13.51
N ALA A 55 -14.90 6.56 12.37
CA ALA A 55 -14.41 7.34 11.23
C ALA A 55 -14.09 8.80 11.59
N SER A 56 -14.88 9.43 12.47
CA SER A 56 -14.63 10.79 12.97
C SER A 56 -13.34 10.89 13.78
N GLU A 57 -13.07 9.90 14.64
CA GLU A 57 -11.85 9.83 15.46
C GLU A 57 -10.62 9.59 14.59
N ILE A 58 -10.73 8.74 13.56
CA ILE A 58 -9.67 8.53 12.56
C ILE A 58 -9.39 9.83 11.79
N ALA A 59 -10.44 10.56 11.37
CA ALA A 59 -10.28 11.82 10.68
C ALA A 59 -9.60 12.88 11.57
N ALA A 60 -9.97 12.96 12.84
CA ALA A 60 -9.32 13.84 13.81
C ALA A 60 -7.86 13.42 14.06
N TRP A 61 -7.59 12.11 14.17
CA TRP A 61 -6.24 11.58 14.33
C TRP A 61 -5.34 11.93 13.13
N LYS A 62 -5.83 11.77 11.90
CA LYS A 62 -5.09 12.15 10.67
C LYS A 62 -4.75 13.63 10.61
N LYS A 63 -5.58 14.49 11.21
CA LYS A 63 -5.35 15.95 11.28
C LYS A 63 -4.36 16.36 12.37
N LYS A 64 -3.94 15.45 13.26
CA LYS A 64 -2.94 15.77 14.29
C LYS A 64 -1.63 16.17 13.62
N LEU A 65 -0.98 17.21 14.16
CA LEU A 65 0.26 17.74 13.61
C LEU A 65 1.36 16.67 13.47
N ALA A 66 1.49 15.78 14.46
CA ALA A 66 2.45 14.67 14.42
C ALA A 66 2.22 13.73 13.22
N VAL A 67 0.96 13.40 12.91
CA VAL A 67 0.60 12.53 11.78
C VAL A 67 0.86 13.23 10.45
N SER A 68 0.47 14.50 10.34
CA SER A 68 0.75 15.31 9.14
C SER A 68 2.26 15.46 8.88
N ASN A 69 3.04 15.70 9.94
CA ASN A 69 4.50 15.77 9.84
C ASN A 69 5.13 14.44 9.43
N CYS A 70 4.67 13.30 9.97
CA CYS A 70 5.12 11.98 9.52
C CYS A 70 4.82 11.76 8.04
N PHE A 71 3.63 12.15 7.58
CA PHE A 71 3.27 12.02 6.18
C PHE A 71 4.16 12.88 5.27
N ARG A 72 4.45 14.13 5.67
CA ARG A 72 5.38 15.01 4.95
C ARG A 72 6.79 14.42 4.89
N LYS A 73 7.27 13.83 5.99
CA LYS A 73 8.58 13.18 6.10
C LYS A 73 8.80 12.05 5.10
N LEU A 74 7.75 11.37 4.64
CA LEU A 74 7.87 10.32 3.62
C LEU A 74 8.58 10.80 2.34
N PHE A 75 8.40 12.08 2.01
CA PHE A 75 8.92 12.71 0.81
C PHE A 75 10.16 13.58 1.08
N GLU A 76 10.58 13.71 2.34
CA GLU A 76 11.82 14.38 2.69
C GLU A 76 13.02 13.51 2.32
N LYS A 77 14.11 14.17 1.93
CA LYS A 77 15.41 13.51 1.75
C LYS A 77 15.91 12.98 3.08
N ILE A 78 16.58 11.83 3.04
CA ILE A 78 17.23 11.26 4.21
C ILE A 78 18.59 11.95 4.37
N GLU A 79 18.92 12.42 5.57
CA GLU A 79 20.19 13.15 5.83
C GLU A 79 21.43 12.27 5.52
N ASP A 80 21.33 10.96 5.74
CA ASP A 80 22.41 9.99 5.48
C ASP A 80 22.53 9.56 4.00
N ASP A 81 21.53 9.85 3.16
CA ASP A 81 21.53 9.52 1.72
C ASP A 81 20.79 10.63 0.95
N GLU A 82 21.56 11.65 0.56
CA GLU A 82 21.08 12.92 0.02
C GLU A 82 20.26 12.78 -1.29
N ASN A 83 20.29 11.60 -1.92
CA ASN A 83 19.56 11.28 -3.14
C ASN A 83 18.29 10.45 -2.91
N ASP A 84 18.10 9.88 -1.72
CA ASP A 84 16.95 9.05 -1.40
C ASP A 84 15.97 9.73 -0.43
N THR A 85 14.70 9.35 -0.59
CA THR A 85 13.62 9.71 0.34
C THR A 85 13.26 8.51 1.19
N TYR A 86 12.56 8.72 2.30
CA TYR A 86 11.98 7.61 3.07
C TYR A 86 11.09 6.72 2.19
N MET A 87 10.35 7.31 1.25
CA MET A 87 9.53 6.55 0.32
C MET A 87 10.33 5.67 -0.64
N THR A 88 11.45 6.15 -1.20
CA THR A 88 12.30 5.29 -2.06
C THR A 88 12.95 4.17 -1.27
N LYS A 89 13.40 4.42 -0.04
CA LYS A 89 13.92 3.39 0.87
C LYS A 89 12.88 2.33 1.21
N ILE A 90 11.64 2.74 1.50
CA ILE A 90 10.52 1.82 1.77
C ILE A 90 10.23 0.96 0.54
N ILE A 91 10.18 1.55 -0.66
CA ILE A 91 9.91 0.81 -1.90
C ILE A 91 11.05 -0.17 -2.22
N LYS A 92 12.32 0.20 -1.99
CA LYS A 92 13.47 -0.71 -2.20
C LYS A 92 13.46 -1.91 -1.26
N ASN A 93 12.88 -1.76 -0.07
CA ASN A 93 12.82 -2.82 0.96
C ASN A 93 11.55 -3.69 0.88
N VAL A 94 10.65 -3.41 -0.08
CA VAL A 94 9.46 -4.22 -0.38
C VAL A 94 9.69 -4.99 -1.67
#